data_AF-A0A367RT91-F1
#
_entry.id   AF-A0A367RT91-F1
#
_cell.length_a   1.000
_cell.length_b   1.000
_cell.length_c   1.000
_cell.angle_alpha   90.00
_cell.angle_beta   90.00
_cell.angle_gamma   90.00
#
_symmetry.space_group_name_H-M   'P 1'
#
loop_
_entity.id
_entity.type
_entity.pdbx_description
1 polymer ?
#
loop_
_entity_poly.entity_id
_entity_poly.type
_entity_poly.pdbx_seq_one_letter_code
_entity_poly.pdbx_strand_id
1 'polypeptide(L)'
;MKKYRLFGVISAVCITLSVLYSFVGSSQIPTSRVLLSTNPPLERILPFEAEAEKPQSPVKLTLQAVDAAGKSLANAKISLQILTPPRNPWLTTDFPIVEGTKLLQMNATAPDGKLEIQQMLPIRGNYQLLVKVSPLVANTFAAYEQTLNLNVHENPVKYKYFAVIAAILLSLGLLGGWIIGGQEELQQGEIAPQSVRLLLSALTVVAIITLIVINISAEVAEAHGSEHHSNSTETMSTTGYANAPSSQKSQGLEINLGGDKNATVGKLANLALQVKDAATGQPITDVALQVKAIATEHNLTVFDYKGIPDEQGKLIWLEQFFDGSPHKIEVEATPLPGSSRQFAPVKVAQEVEVEAIAPPIYIRLIGLFYFTAFVGIGMAIGLLIQHRRKPQARTN
;
A
#
# COMPACT_ATOMS: atom_id res chain seq x y z
N MET A 1 47.76 55.66 -8.08
CA MET A 1 47.03 54.95 -9.16
C MET A 1 47.50 53.50 -9.45
N LYS A 2 48.76 53.11 -9.17
CA LYS A 2 49.23 51.71 -9.42
C LYS A 2 48.57 50.62 -8.55
N LYS A 3 48.19 50.92 -7.30
CA LYS A 3 47.59 49.94 -6.37
C LYS A 3 46.19 49.45 -6.79
N TYR A 4 45.38 50.29 -7.43
CA TYR A 4 44.03 49.92 -7.89
C TYR A 4 44.02 49.03 -9.14
N ARG A 5 45.09 49.05 -9.94
CA ARG A 5 45.23 48.15 -11.10
C ARG A 5 45.41 46.69 -10.69
N LEU A 6 46.10 46.45 -9.56
CA LEU A 6 46.32 45.10 -9.04
C LEU A 6 45.01 44.46 -8.56
N PHE A 7 44.17 45.21 -7.85
CA PHE A 7 42.87 44.71 -7.38
C PHE A 7 41.89 44.41 -8.53
N GLY A 8 41.92 45.22 -9.60
CA GLY A 8 41.11 44.95 -10.81
C GLY A 8 41.51 43.64 -11.49
N VAL A 9 42.82 43.34 -11.58
CA VAL A 9 43.31 42.09 -12.18
C VAL A 9 42.96 40.89 -11.31
N ILE A 10 43.11 40.97 -9.98
CA ILE A 10 42.74 39.87 -9.08
C ILE A 10 41.24 39.57 -9.16
N SER A 11 40.39 40.61 -9.17
CA SER A 11 38.95 40.45 -9.30
C SER A 11 38.55 39.83 -10.64
N ALA A 12 39.16 40.26 -11.75
CA ALA A 12 38.92 39.67 -13.06
C ALA A 12 39.34 38.19 -13.11
N VAL A 13 40.50 37.84 -12.53
CA VAL A 13 40.98 36.45 -12.45
C VAL A 13 40.04 35.58 -11.64
N CYS A 14 39.56 36.06 -10.47
CA CYS A 14 38.59 35.31 -9.65
C CYS A 14 37.25 35.10 -10.36
N ILE A 15 36.70 36.11 -11.03
CA ILE A 15 35.44 35.98 -11.78
C ILE A 15 35.62 34.99 -12.95
N THR A 16 36.73 35.08 -13.67
CA THR A 16 37.02 34.17 -14.79
C THR A 16 37.19 32.73 -14.30
N LEU A 17 37.86 32.52 -13.16
CA LEU A 17 37.98 31.20 -12.51
C LEU A 17 36.62 30.67 -12.05
N SER A 18 35.75 31.48 -11.47
CA SER A 18 34.40 31.05 -11.07
C SER A 18 33.54 30.67 -12.28
N VAL A 19 33.63 31.41 -13.38
CA VAL A 19 32.93 31.07 -14.64
C VAL A 19 33.49 29.77 -15.22
N LEU A 20 34.81 29.59 -15.27
CA LEU A 20 35.45 28.36 -15.75
C LEU A 20 35.11 27.15 -14.86
N TYR A 21 35.00 27.33 -13.54
CA TYR A 21 34.57 26.28 -12.61
C TYR A 21 33.09 25.91 -12.80
N SER A 22 32.26 26.87 -13.23
CA SER A 22 30.85 26.64 -13.57
C SER A 22 30.67 25.89 -14.90
N PHE A 23 31.69 25.95 -15.78
CA PHE A 23 31.74 25.20 -17.04
C PHE A 23 32.31 23.78 -16.91
N VAL A 24 32.80 23.38 -15.73
CA VAL A 24 32.95 21.96 -15.38
C VAL A 24 31.57 21.40 -15.08
N GLY A 25 30.70 21.45 -16.10
CA GLY A 25 29.41 20.80 -16.08
C GLY A 25 29.64 19.34 -15.76
N SER A 26 28.88 18.83 -14.79
CA SER A 26 28.87 17.43 -14.44
C SER A 26 28.55 16.61 -15.68
N SER A 27 29.58 16.16 -16.39
CA SER A 27 29.48 15.13 -17.40
C SER A 27 29.14 13.85 -16.65
N GLN A 28 27.86 13.68 -16.32
CA GLN A 28 27.35 12.42 -15.82
C GLN A 28 27.63 11.41 -16.93
N ILE A 29 28.59 10.52 -16.69
CA ILE A 29 28.85 9.38 -17.55
C ILE A 29 27.51 8.66 -17.66
N PRO A 30 26.94 8.50 -18.87
CA PRO A 30 25.66 7.86 -19.02
C PRO A 30 25.75 6.44 -18.47
N THR A 31 24.90 6.12 -17.49
CA THR A 31 24.85 4.81 -16.84
C THR A 31 23.57 4.07 -17.21
N SER A 32 23.66 2.74 -17.28
CA SER A 32 22.49 1.88 -17.39
C SER A 32 21.53 2.13 -16.22
N ARG A 33 20.22 2.10 -16.51
CA ARG A 33 19.18 2.43 -15.53
C ARG A 33 17.89 1.68 -15.81
N VAL A 34 16.96 1.77 -14.89
CA VAL A 34 15.59 1.27 -15.03
C VAL A 34 14.66 2.47 -15.12
N LEU A 35 13.83 2.49 -16.16
CA LEU A 35 12.75 3.46 -16.31
C LEU A 35 11.46 2.87 -15.72
N LEU A 36 10.81 3.61 -14.83
CA LEU A 36 9.51 3.25 -14.27
C LEU A 36 8.43 4.12 -14.94
N SER A 37 7.39 3.47 -15.45
CA SER A 37 6.14 4.12 -15.85
C SER A 37 4.95 3.42 -15.20
N THR A 38 3.91 4.19 -14.87
CA THR A 38 2.72 3.70 -14.18
C THR A 38 1.44 3.99 -14.96
N ASN A 39 0.43 3.12 -14.81
CA ASN A 39 -0.94 3.42 -15.19
C ASN A 39 -1.88 3.01 -14.04
N PRO A 40 -2.62 3.95 -13.42
CA PRO A 40 -2.68 5.39 -13.74
C PRO A 40 -1.35 6.14 -13.51
N PRO A 41 -1.21 7.38 -14.03
CA PRO A 41 -0.07 8.25 -13.73
C PRO A 41 0.14 8.43 -12.22
N LEU A 42 1.39 8.68 -11.81
CA LEU A 42 1.79 8.71 -10.40
C LEU A 42 0.90 9.60 -9.52
N GLU A 43 0.51 10.76 -10.02
CA GLU A 43 -0.33 11.74 -9.33
C GLU A 43 -1.79 11.30 -9.12
N ARG A 44 -2.22 10.22 -9.79
CA ARG A 44 -3.58 9.65 -9.68
C ARG A 44 -3.61 8.31 -8.96
N ILE A 45 -2.47 7.81 -8.51
CA ILE A 45 -2.41 6.58 -7.72
C ILE A 45 -2.90 6.89 -6.31
N LEU A 46 -3.93 6.14 -5.90
CA LEU A 46 -4.50 6.16 -4.55
C LEU A 46 -4.29 4.79 -3.89
N PRO A 47 -4.22 4.74 -2.55
CA PRO A 47 -4.16 3.47 -1.84
C PRO A 47 -5.48 2.71 -1.96
N PHE A 48 -5.43 1.41 -1.68
CA PHE A 48 -6.61 0.57 -1.53
C PHE A 48 -7.54 1.11 -0.43
N GLU A 49 -8.85 1.05 -0.69
CA GLU A 49 -9.90 1.43 0.24
C GLU A 49 -10.97 0.32 0.24
N ALA A 50 -11.04 -0.46 1.33
CA ALA A 50 -11.98 -1.58 1.44
C ALA A 50 -13.46 -1.15 1.32
N GLU A 51 -13.79 0.04 1.80
CA GLU A 51 -15.16 0.60 1.79
C GLU A 51 -15.41 1.50 0.56
N ALA A 52 -14.59 1.42 -0.49
CA ALA A 52 -14.77 2.26 -1.67
C ALA A 52 -16.07 1.92 -2.43
N GLU A 53 -16.89 2.94 -2.70
CA GLU A 53 -18.12 2.80 -3.51
C GLU A 53 -17.84 2.35 -4.96
N LYS A 54 -16.62 2.58 -5.45
CA LYS A 54 -16.21 2.23 -6.82
C LYS A 54 -15.14 1.15 -6.78
N PRO A 55 -15.26 0.11 -7.63
CA PRO A 55 -14.20 -0.88 -7.78
C PRO A 55 -12.86 -0.21 -8.11
N GLN A 56 -11.86 -0.48 -7.28
CA GLN A 56 -10.50 -0.03 -7.53
C GLN A 56 -9.78 -1.06 -8.41
N SER A 57 -8.83 -0.59 -9.21
CA SER A 57 -7.98 -1.44 -10.04
C SER A 57 -6.54 -1.35 -9.57
N PRO A 58 -5.76 -2.45 -9.65
CA PRO A 58 -4.36 -2.43 -9.29
C PRO A 58 -3.58 -1.51 -10.22
N VAL A 59 -2.47 -0.95 -9.71
CA VAL A 59 -1.61 -0.05 -10.49
C VAL A 59 -0.73 -0.87 -11.40
N LYS A 60 -0.80 -0.62 -12.71
CA LYS A 60 0.17 -1.19 -13.66
C LYS A 60 1.52 -0.51 -13.48
N LEU A 61 2.54 -1.27 -13.11
CA LEU A 61 3.94 -0.86 -13.04
C LEU A 61 4.68 -1.47 -14.24
N THR A 62 5.41 -0.63 -14.97
CA THR A 62 6.23 -1.06 -16.10
C THR A 62 7.67 -0.62 -15.84
N LEU A 63 8.56 -1.60 -15.72
CA LEU A 63 9.99 -1.42 -15.50
C LEU A 63 10.71 -1.76 -16.79
N GLN A 64 11.44 -0.79 -17.36
CA GLN A 64 12.23 -0.98 -18.57
C GLN A 64 13.72 -0.82 -18.25
N ALA A 65 14.48 -1.91 -18.36
CA ALA A 65 15.93 -1.89 -18.26
C ALA A 65 16.53 -1.31 -19.55
N VAL A 66 17.35 -0.27 -19.42
CA VAL A 66 18.01 0.41 -20.55
C VAL A 66 19.50 0.58 -20.31
N ASP A 67 20.27 0.56 -21.40
CA ASP A 67 21.70 0.85 -21.39
C ASP A 67 21.99 2.35 -21.23
N ALA A 68 23.27 2.70 -21.21
CA ALA A 68 23.75 4.08 -21.16
C ALA A 68 23.22 4.96 -22.32
N ALA A 69 22.93 4.37 -23.49
CA ALA A 69 22.37 5.07 -24.64
C ALA A 69 20.84 5.18 -24.58
N GLY A 70 20.19 4.62 -23.55
CA GLY A 70 18.74 4.59 -23.41
C GLY A 70 18.05 3.50 -24.24
N LYS A 71 18.81 2.58 -24.84
CA LYS A 71 18.26 1.45 -25.59
C LYS A 71 17.90 0.32 -24.63
N SER A 72 16.81 -0.40 -24.93
CA SER A 72 16.42 -1.54 -24.12
C SER A 72 17.49 -2.64 -24.06
N LEU A 73 17.71 -3.19 -22.86
CA LEU A 73 18.58 -4.34 -22.62
C LEU A 73 17.84 -5.64 -22.91
N ALA A 74 18.21 -6.34 -23.98
CA ALA A 74 17.66 -7.66 -24.28
C ALA A 74 18.19 -8.74 -23.31
N ASN A 75 17.42 -9.81 -23.16
CA ASN A 75 17.74 -10.99 -22.34
C ASN A 75 18.12 -10.62 -20.90
N ALA A 76 17.32 -9.77 -20.27
CA ALA A 76 17.53 -9.36 -18.89
C ALA A 76 16.76 -10.27 -17.91
N LYS A 77 17.31 -10.45 -16.72
CA LYS A 77 16.61 -10.95 -15.55
C LYS A 77 16.37 -9.77 -14.63
N ILE A 78 15.10 -9.49 -14.34
CA ILE A 78 14.69 -8.38 -13.48
C ILE A 78 14.20 -8.98 -12.16
N SER A 79 14.95 -8.74 -11.09
CA SER A 79 14.52 -9.00 -9.71
C SER A 79 13.86 -7.74 -9.17
N LEU A 80 12.62 -7.84 -8.73
CA LEU A 80 11.85 -6.74 -8.18
C LEU A 80 11.50 -7.04 -6.73
N GLN A 81 11.78 -6.09 -5.84
CA GLN A 81 11.18 -6.04 -4.51
C GLN A 81 10.43 -4.73 -4.33
N ILE A 82 9.19 -4.79 -3.87
CA ILE A 82 8.39 -3.63 -3.51
C ILE A 82 8.35 -3.54 -1.99
N LEU A 83 8.96 -2.51 -1.43
CA LEU A 83 8.92 -2.19 -0.02
C LEU A 83 7.83 -1.18 0.25
N THR A 84 7.02 -1.47 1.26
CA THR A 84 5.99 -0.56 1.75
C THR A 84 6.62 0.64 2.47
N PRO A 85 5.90 1.78 2.57
CA PRO A 85 6.33 2.94 3.34
C PRO A 85 6.69 2.57 4.80
N PRO A 86 7.69 3.24 5.40
CA PRO A 86 8.13 2.93 6.76
C PRO A 86 7.05 3.24 7.78
N ARG A 87 7.08 2.52 8.91
CA ARG A 87 6.11 2.65 9.99
C ARG A 87 6.11 4.06 10.59
N ASN A 88 4.92 4.63 10.77
CA ASN A 88 4.75 5.89 11.50
C ASN A 88 3.85 5.66 12.73
N PRO A 89 4.41 5.66 13.96
CA PRO A 89 3.63 5.33 15.15
C PRO A 89 2.53 6.35 15.46
N TRP A 90 2.62 7.58 14.96
CA TRP A 90 1.68 8.66 15.27
C TRP A 90 0.60 8.84 14.20
N LEU A 91 0.90 8.50 12.95
CA LEU A 91 0.01 8.70 11.80
C LEU A 91 -0.02 7.44 10.94
N THR A 92 -0.56 6.36 11.50
CA THR A 92 -0.68 5.09 10.79
C THR A 92 -1.68 5.16 9.65
N THR A 93 -1.49 4.24 8.72
CA THR A 93 -2.35 3.96 7.57
C THR A 93 -3.48 3.01 7.98
N ASP A 94 -4.38 2.72 7.04
CA ASP A 94 -5.53 1.84 7.28
C ASP A 94 -5.11 0.39 7.56
N PHE A 95 -3.89 0.01 7.15
CA PHE A 95 -3.28 -1.29 7.40
C PHE A 95 -1.95 -1.14 8.18
N PRO A 96 -1.95 -0.83 9.49
CA PRO A 96 -0.72 -0.56 10.24
C PRO A 96 0.28 -1.72 10.28
N ILE A 97 -0.19 -2.94 10.04
CA ILE A 97 0.60 -4.18 10.06
C ILE A 97 1.46 -4.32 8.82
N VAL A 98 1.04 -3.73 7.69
CA VAL A 98 1.81 -3.80 6.44
C VAL A 98 2.89 -2.72 6.35
N GLU A 99 2.90 -1.73 7.23
CA GLU A 99 3.92 -0.67 7.22
C GLU A 99 5.33 -1.20 7.51
N GLY A 100 6.31 -0.78 6.70
CA GLY A 100 7.71 -1.17 6.84
C GLY A 100 8.01 -2.62 6.46
N THR A 101 7.12 -3.27 5.73
CA THR A 101 7.24 -4.65 5.26
C THR A 101 7.51 -4.75 3.75
N LYS A 102 7.67 -5.98 3.24
CA LYS A 102 7.77 -6.26 1.81
C LYS A 102 6.41 -6.64 1.26
N LEU A 103 5.96 -5.93 0.23
CA LEU A 103 4.70 -6.20 -0.45
C LEU A 103 4.85 -7.32 -1.50
N LEU A 104 5.92 -7.25 -2.29
CA LEU A 104 6.20 -8.18 -3.39
C LEU A 104 7.70 -8.45 -3.47
N GLN A 105 8.07 -9.69 -3.78
CA GLN A 105 9.41 -10.04 -4.23
C GLN A 105 9.32 -11.09 -5.33
N MET A 106 9.84 -10.80 -6.52
CA MET A 106 9.80 -11.71 -7.65
C MET A 106 11.06 -11.63 -8.51
N ASN A 107 11.32 -12.70 -9.26
CA ASN A 107 12.32 -12.73 -10.30
C ASN A 107 11.65 -13.03 -11.63
N ALA A 108 11.79 -12.13 -12.60
CA ALA A 108 11.20 -12.26 -13.91
C ALA A 108 12.26 -12.36 -15.01
N THR A 109 12.03 -13.26 -15.95
CA THR A 109 12.73 -13.30 -17.22
C THR A 109 12.14 -12.21 -18.13
N ALA A 110 12.96 -11.29 -18.60
CA ALA A 110 12.57 -10.14 -19.43
C ALA A 110 13.38 -10.13 -20.74
N PRO A 111 12.96 -10.89 -21.76
CA PRO A 111 13.69 -11.02 -23.03
C PRO A 111 13.91 -9.68 -23.75
N ASP A 112 12.98 -8.76 -23.61
CA ASP A 112 12.99 -7.40 -24.18
C ASP A 112 13.40 -6.33 -23.17
N GLY A 113 13.91 -6.73 -21.99
CA GLY A 113 14.30 -5.83 -20.91
C GLY A 113 13.13 -5.21 -20.16
N LYS A 114 11.90 -5.69 -20.39
CA LYS A 114 10.68 -5.13 -19.81
C LYS A 114 10.04 -6.08 -18.79
N LEU A 115 9.62 -5.54 -17.66
CA LEU A 115 8.76 -6.22 -16.69
C LEU A 115 7.48 -5.40 -16.52
N GLU A 116 6.34 -6.03 -16.76
CA GLU A 116 5.02 -5.46 -16.48
C GLU A 116 4.31 -6.28 -15.40
N ILE A 117 3.87 -5.60 -14.34
CA ILE A 117 3.00 -6.16 -13.30
C ILE A 117 1.86 -5.18 -13.03
N GLN A 118 0.77 -5.64 -12.45
CA GLN A 118 -0.20 -4.81 -11.76
C GLN A 118 -0.20 -5.20 -10.29
N GLN A 119 -0.14 -4.20 -9.42
CA GLN A 119 -0.08 -4.40 -7.98
C GLN A 119 -1.06 -3.45 -7.29
N MET A 120 -1.91 -3.99 -6.43
CA MET A 120 -2.68 -3.19 -5.49
C MET A 120 -1.74 -2.64 -4.42
N LEU A 121 -1.80 -1.33 -4.18
CA LEU A 121 -0.96 -0.64 -3.21
C LEU A 121 -1.82 -0.35 -1.97
N PRO A 122 -1.65 -1.08 -0.86
CA PRO A 122 -2.64 -1.07 0.22
C PRO A 122 -2.64 0.23 1.03
N ILE A 123 -1.50 0.92 1.10
CA ILE A 123 -1.31 2.06 2.00
C ILE A 123 -0.71 3.28 1.31
N ARG A 124 -0.96 4.48 1.85
CA ARG A 124 -0.33 5.73 1.40
C ARG A 124 1.16 5.77 1.75
N GLY A 125 1.93 6.60 1.03
CA GLY A 125 3.32 6.93 1.34
C GLY A 125 4.30 6.61 0.21
N ASN A 126 5.60 6.71 0.51
CA ASN A 126 6.66 6.46 -0.46
C ASN A 126 7.12 5.00 -0.43
N TYR A 127 6.74 4.24 -1.45
CA TYR A 127 7.20 2.88 -1.69
C TYR A 127 8.59 2.89 -2.32
N GLN A 128 9.40 1.89 -1.99
CA GLN A 128 10.70 1.68 -2.62
C GLN A 128 10.66 0.43 -3.49
N LEU A 129 10.96 0.61 -4.77
CA LEU A 129 11.09 -0.49 -5.73
C LEU A 129 12.59 -0.76 -5.89
N LEU A 130 13.06 -1.82 -5.24
CA LEU A 130 14.44 -2.29 -5.40
C LEU A 130 14.50 -3.19 -6.62
N VAL A 131 15.15 -2.70 -7.67
CA VAL A 131 15.27 -3.42 -8.93
C VAL A 131 16.71 -3.86 -9.14
N LYS A 132 16.93 -5.16 -9.34
CA LYS A 132 18.23 -5.72 -9.74
C LYS A 132 18.11 -6.26 -11.14
N VAL A 133 18.98 -5.81 -12.03
CA VAL A 133 19.01 -6.22 -13.42
C VAL A 133 20.31 -6.98 -13.66
N SER A 134 20.20 -8.24 -14.07
CA SER A 134 21.33 -9.08 -14.45
C SER A 134 21.11 -9.66 -15.84
N PRO A 135 22.17 -9.97 -16.60
CA PRO A 135 22.01 -10.65 -17.87
C PRO A 135 21.55 -12.10 -17.67
N LEU A 136 20.66 -12.61 -18.53
CA LEU A 136 20.34 -14.04 -18.61
C LEU A 136 21.50 -14.80 -19.24
N VAL A 137 22.10 -14.25 -20.29
CA VAL A 137 23.29 -14.79 -20.94
C VAL A 137 24.52 -14.08 -20.40
N ALA A 138 25.41 -14.83 -19.76
CA ALA A 138 26.62 -14.30 -19.12
C ALA A 138 27.39 -13.34 -20.05
N ASN A 139 27.87 -12.23 -19.48
CA ASN A 139 28.70 -11.21 -20.14
C ASN A 139 28.02 -10.40 -21.27
N THR A 140 26.69 -10.42 -21.41
CA THR A 140 26.00 -9.54 -22.38
C THR A 140 25.93 -8.08 -21.92
N PHE A 141 25.80 -7.83 -20.62
CA PHE A 141 25.95 -6.51 -19.99
C PHE A 141 26.32 -6.66 -18.51
N ALA A 142 26.84 -5.60 -17.89
CA ALA A 142 27.15 -5.60 -16.46
C ALA A 142 25.88 -5.49 -15.62
N ALA A 143 25.72 -6.38 -14.63
CA ALA A 143 24.60 -6.32 -13.71
C ALA A 143 24.61 -5.02 -12.90
N TYR A 144 23.43 -4.48 -12.60
CA TYR A 144 23.27 -3.25 -11.83
C TYR A 144 22.00 -3.29 -10.98
N GLU A 145 21.97 -2.42 -9.96
CA GLU A 145 20.85 -2.29 -9.05
C GLU A 145 20.40 -0.82 -8.98
N GLN A 146 19.10 -0.60 -8.87
CA GLN A 146 18.51 0.72 -8.74
C GLN A 146 17.32 0.70 -7.80
N THR A 147 17.28 1.68 -6.90
CA THR A 147 16.10 1.95 -6.08
C THR A 147 15.27 3.04 -6.74
N LEU A 148 14.02 2.72 -7.07
CA LEU A 148 13.04 3.65 -7.61
C LEU A 148 12.04 4.01 -6.50
N ASN A 149 11.58 5.26 -6.48
CA ASN A 149 10.60 5.72 -5.50
C ASN A 149 9.23 5.83 -6.17
N LEU A 150 8.19 5.36 -5.48
CA LEU A 150 6.80 5.43 -5.92
C LEU A 150 5.97 6.04 -4.80
N ASN A 151 5.61 7.31 -4.96
CA ASN A 151 4.82 8.04 -3.96
C ASN A 151 3.31 7.88 -4.21
N VAL A 152 2.62 7.25 -3.27
CA VAL A 152 1.17 7.07 -3.26
C VAL A 152 0.55 8.09 -2.32
N HIS A 153 -0.30 8.96 -2.87
CA HIS A 153 -0.96 10.00 -2.09
C HIS A 153 -2.22 9.46 -1.42
N GLU A 154 -2.51 9.97 -0.23
CA GLU A 154 -3.77 9.66 0.44
C GLU A 154 -4.97 10.24 -0.33
N ASN A 155 -6.12 9.59 -0.20
CA ASN A 155 -7.35 10.10 -0.77
C ASN A 155 -7.73 11.44 -0.09
N PRO A 156 -7.86 12.55 -0.86
CA PRO A 156 -8.18 13.86 -0.29
C PRO A 156 -9.53 13.90 0.43
N VAL A 157 -10.43 12.97 0.12
CA VAL A 157 -11.73 12.84 0.79
C VAL A 157 -11.56 12.49 2.27
N LYS A 158 -10.58 11.67 2.65
CA LYS A 158 -10.32 11.32 4.06
C LYS A 158 -9.94 12.54 4.89
N TYR A 159 -9.13 13.45 4.34
CA TYR A 159 -8.79 14.70 5.03
C TYR A 159 -10.02 15.60 5.25
N LYS A 160 -10.96 15.62 4.29
CA LYS A 160 -12.21 16.37 4.44
C LYS A 160 -13.07 15.78 5.57
N TYR A 161 -13.25 14.46 5.60
CA TYR A 161 -14.00 13.81 6.67
C TYR A 161 -13.34 13.98 8.03
N PHE A 162 -12.01 13.86 8.11
CA PHE A 162 -11.26 14.14 9.32
C PHE A 162 -11.48 15.57 9.82
N ALA A 163 -11.40 16.57 8.95
CA ALA A 163 -11.61 17.97 9.33
C ALA A 163 -13.04 18.22 9.84
N VAL A 164 -14.05 17.61 9.22
CA VAL A 164 -15.46 17.70 9.66
C VAL A 164 -15.63 17.06 11.04
N ILE A 165 -15.12 15.85 11.25
CA ILE A 165 -15.19 15.15 12.54
C ILE A 165 -14.47 15.96 13.62
N ALA A 166 -13.26 16.45 13.34
CA ALA A 166 -12.50 17.28 14.28
C ALA A 166 -13.28 18.55 14.65
N ALA A 167 -13.92 19.23 13.69
CA ALA A 167 -14.74 20.40 13.96
C ALA A 167 -15.97 20.09 14.83
N ILE A 168 -16.64 18.94 14.60
CA ILE A 168 -17.74 18.48 15.44
C ILE A 168 -17.26 18.22 16.88
N LEU A 169 -16.17 17.45 17.04
CA LEU A 169 -15.61 17.13 18.37
C LEU A 169 -15.16 18.39 19.13
N LEU A 170 -14.50 19.33 18.46
CA LEU A 170 -14.13 20.62 19.04
C LEU A 170 -15.35 21.43 19.47
N SER A 171 -16.42 21.44 18.65
CA SER A 171 -17.66 22.16 18.96
C SER A 171 -18.38 21.54 20.16
N LEU A 172 -18.46 20.21 20.21
CA LEU A 172 -19.02 19.49 21.36
C LEU A 172 -18.23 19.77 22.64
N GLY A 173 -16.90 19.72 22.57
CA GLY A 173 -16.02 20.10 23.67
C GLY A 173 -16.29 21.52 24.13
N LEU A 174 -16.32 22.48 23.20
CA LEU A 174 -16.57 23.89 23.48
C LEU A 174 -17.91 24.13 24.17
N LEU A 175 -19.00 23.54 23.66
CA LEU A 175 -20.31 23.62 24.29
C LEU A 175 -20.31 23.01 25.69
N GLY A 176 -19.66 21.85 25.87
CA GLY A 176 -19.51 21.21 27.17
C GLY A 176 -18.77 22.11 28.17
N GLY A 177 -17.62 22.66 27.78
CA GLY A 177 -16.85 23.57 28.62
C GLY A 177 -17.58 24.87 28.92
N TRP A 178 -18.35 25.38 27.97
CA TRP A 178 -19.16 26.57 28.15
C TRP A 178 -20.31 26.38 29.15
N ILE A 179 -21.01 25.24 29.06
CA ILE A 179 -22.11 24.90 29.97
C ILE A 179 -21.56 24.68 31.39
N ILE A 180 -20.48 23.90 31.52
CA ILE A 180 -19.83 23.65 32.82
C ILE A 180 -19.29 24.94 33.44
N GLY A 181 -18.74 25.85 32.62
CA GLY A 181 -18.21 27.14 33.06
C GLY A 181 -19.30 28.17 33.41
N GLY A 182 -20.54 27.96 32.97
CA GLY A 182 -21.68 28.78 33.33
C GLY A 182 -22.08 28.50 34.77
N GLN A 183 -21.78 29.42 35.69
CA GLN A 183 -22.14 29.27 37.09
C GLN A 183 -23.66 29.41 37.28
N GLU A 184 -24.33 28.30 37.55
CA GLU A 184 -25.55 28.31 38.36
C GLU A 184 -25.11 28.48 39.84
N GLU A 185 -25.78 29.37 40.59
CA GLU A 185 -25.55 29.49 42.03
C GLU A 185 -25.85 28.15 42.69
N LEU A 186 -24.87 27.58 43.40
CA LEU A 186 -25.05 26.35 44.15
C LEU A 186 -26.13 26.57 45.21
N GLN A 187 -27.24 25.84 45.11
CA GLN A 187 -28.23 25.88 46.17
C GLN A 187 -27.61 25.29 47.45
N GLN A 188 -27.99 25.83 48.60
CA GLN A 188 -27.39 25.49 49.89
C GLN A 188 -27.59 23.99 50.18
N GLY A 189 -26.50 23.21 50.10
CA GLY A 189 -26.52 21.74 50.24
C GLY A 189 -26.17 20.96 48.96
N GLU A 190 -25.99 21.63 47.82
CA GLU A 190 -25.56 20.99 46.56
C GLU A 190 -24.03 21.02 46.38
N ILE A 191 -23.47 19.90 45.91
CA ILE A 191 -22.02 19.72 45.68
C ILE A 191 -21.59 20.18 44.27
N ALA A 192 -22.53 20.22 43.30
CA ALA A 192 -22.34 20.72 41.95
C ALA A 192 -23.68 21.20 41.36
N PRO A 193 -23.70 22.19 40.45
CA PRO A 193 -24.94 22.68 39.87
C PRO A 193 -25.66 21.59 39.05
N GLN A 194 -27.00 21.66 39.00
CA GLN A 194 -27.84 20.64 38.38
C GLN A 194 -27.49 20.40 36.90
N SER A 195 -27.18 21.47 36.17
CA SER A 195 -26.70 21.44 34.78
C SER A 195 -25.41 20.63 34.61
N VAL A 196 -24.44 20.78 35.52
CA VAL A 196 -23.18 20.03 35.53
C VAL A 196 -23.42 18.55 35.83
N ARG A 197 -24.32 18.24 36.76
CA ARG A 197 -24.65 16.85 37.13
C ARG A 197 -25.36 16.11 35.99
N LEU A 198 -26.31 16.77 35.33
CA LEU A 198 -26.99 16.25 34.14
C LEU A 198 -26.01 16.01 33.00
N LEU A 199 -25.11 16.97 32.73
CA LEU A 199 -24.12 16.86 31.67
C LEU A 199 -23.10 15.75 31.97
N LEU A 200 -22.56 15.66 33.19
CA LEU A 200 -21.67 14.56 33.57
C LEU A 200 -22.38 13.22 33.46
N SER A 201 -23.62 13.09 33.93
CA SER A 201 -24.38 11.83 33.86
C SER A 201 -24.67 11.41 32.41
N ALA A 202 -25.08 12.34 31.54
CA ALA A 202 -25.30 12.09 30.12
C ALA A 202 -24.00 11.71 29.41
N LEU A 203 -22.90 12.41 29.70
CA LEU A 203 -21.58 12.16 29.10
C LEU A 203 -20.99 10.82 29.58
N THR A 204 -21.25 10.43 30.83
CA THR A 204 -20.87 9.11 31.37
C THR A 204 -21.68 7.99 30.70
N VAL A 205 -22.99 8.17 30.53
CA VAL A 205 -23.84 7.20 29.81
C VAL A 205 -23.41 7.08 28.34
N VAL A 206 -23.17 8.20 27.66
CA VAL A 206 -22.66 8.20 26.28
C VAL A 206 -21.29 7.54 26.21
N ALA A 207 -20.37 7.82 27.14
CA ALA A 207 -19.07 7.18 27.18
C ALA A 207 -19.16 5.67 27.40
N ILE A 208 -20.03 5.23 28.32
CA ILE A 208 -20.29 3.80 28.57
C ILE A 208 -20.88 3.14 27.32
N ILE A 209 -21.91 3.74 26.71
CA ILE A 209 -22.52 3.22 25.47
C ILE A 209 -21.49 3.17 24.35
N THR A 210 -20.66 4.21 24.20
CA THR A 210 -19.63 4.28 23.17
C THR A 210 -18.54 3.23 23.41
N LEU A 211 -18.09 3.03 24.66
CA LEU A 211 -17.14 1.98 25.01
C LEU A 211 -17.72 0.57 24.80
N ILE A 212 -19.01 0.36 25.09
CA ILE A 212 -19.72 -0.88 24.82
C ILE A 212 -19.82 -1.11 23.31
N VAL A 213 -20.22 -0.11 22.53
CA VAL A 213 -20.32 -0.20 21.07
C VAL A 213 -18.95 -0.44 20.45
N ILE A 214 -17.89 0.24 20.90
CA ILE A 214 -16.53 0.04 20.40
C ILE A 214 -16.01 -1.36 20.75
N ASN A 215 -16.23 -1.86 21.97
CA ASN A 215 -15.80 -3.20 22.36
C ASN A 215 -16.60 -4.30 21.63
N ILE A 216 -17.92 -4.15 21.54
CA ILE A 216 -18.77 -5.11 20.79
C ILE A 216 -18.47 -5.05 19.29
N SER A 217 -18.29 -3.86 18.70
CA SER A 217 -17.97 -3.76 17.27
C SER A 217 -16.57 -4.27 16.96
N ALA A 218 -15.61 -4.15 17.90
CA ALA A 218 -14.29 -4.73 17.75
C ALA A 218 -14.31 -6.27 17.82
N GLU A 219 -15.14 -6.84 18.70
CA GLU A 219 -15.30 -8.30 18.85
C GLU A 219 -16.18 -8.91 17.75
N VAL A 220 -17.20 -8.17 17.26
CA VAL A 220 -18.04 -8.59 16.12
C VAL A 220 -17.31 -8.43 14.79
N ALA A 221 -16.42 -7.44 14.64
CA ALA A 221 -15.48 -7.39 13.51
C ALA A 221 -14.43 -8.52 13.57
N GLU A 222 -14.06 -9.00 14.77
CA GLU A 222 -13.30 -10.24 14.94
C GLU A 222 -14.14 -11.51 14.65
N ALA A 223 -15.43 -11.52 14.98
CA ALA A 223 -16.33 -12.66 14.78
C ALA A 223 -16.84 -12.83 13.34
N HIS A 224 -16.88 -11.77 12.52
CA HIS A 224 -17.17 -11.88 11.09
C HIS A 224 -16.01 -12.48 10.27
N GLY A 225 -14.85 -12.75 10.89
CA GLY A 225 -13.76 -13.53 10.28
C GLY A 225 -13.98 -15.05 10.28
N SER A 226 -15.05 -15.56 10.90
CA SER A 226 -15.23 -17.01 11.05
C SER A 226 -16.69 -17.45 11.20
N GLU A 227 -17.59 -17.08 10.30
CA GLU A 227 -18.84 -17.84 10.07
C GLU A 227 -19.61 -17.33 8.83
N HIS A 228 -19.29 -17.88 7.66
CA HIS A 228 -20.27 -17.97 6.57
C HIS A 228 -20.36 -19.42 6.11
N HIS A 229 -21.25 -20.15 6.79
CA HIS A 229 -21.83 -21.38 6.29
C HIS A 229 -22.61 -21.10 4.99
N SER A 230 -22.17 -21.73 3.91
CA SER A 230 -22.95 -22.29 2.80
C SER A 230 -24.44 -21.92 2.74
N ASN A 231 -24.80 -20.97 1.88
CA ASN A 231 -25.95 -21.02 0.95
C ASN A 231 -26.23 -19.65 0.35
N SER A 232 -25.53 -19.31 -0.73
CA SER A 232 -26.09 -18.47 -1.77
C SER A 232 -25.57 -18.96 -3.12
N THR A 233 -26.35 -19.86 -3.68
CA THR A 233 -26.37 -20.17 -5.10
C THR A 233 -26.69 -18.86 -5.85
N GLU A 234 -26.00 -18.66 -6.98
CA GLU A 234 -26.26 -17.64 -8.01
C GLU A 234 -25.90 -16.18 -7.70
N THR A 235 -24.64 -15.84 -7.97
CA THR A 235 -24.32 -14.65 -8.78
C THR A 235 -23.14 -14.95 -9.70
N MET A 236 -23.48 -15.50 -10.87
CA MET A 236 -22.87 -15.22 -12.17
C MET A 236 -21.37 -14.82 -12.20
N SER A 237 -20.46 -15.77 -11.94
CA SER A 237 -19.06 -15.67 -12.38
C SER A 237 -18.90 -16.35 -13.74
N THR A 238 -19.00 -15.54 -14.81
CA THR A 238 -18.81 -15.90 -16.23
C THR A 238 -17.37 -16.23 -16.62
N THR A 239 -16.56 -16.79 -15.72
CA THR A 239 -15.17 -17.15 -16.01
C THR A 239 -14.94 -18.61 -15.60
N GLY A 240 -14.64 -19.47 -16.57
CA GLY A 240 -14.51 -20.94 -16.43
C GLY A 240 -13.37 -21.46 -15.54
N TYR A 241 -13.00 -20.73 -14.48
CA TYR A 241 -11.94 -21.06 -13.53
C TYR A 241 -12.47 -21.59 -12.19
N ALA A 242 -13.80 -21.68 -11.99
CA ALA A 242 -14.38 -22.05 -10.69
C ALA A 242 -13.98 -23.44 -10.17
N ASN A 243 -13.45 -24.32 -11.02
CA ASN A 243 -13.02 -25.69 -10.67
C ASN A 243 -11.61 -26.04 -11.22
N ALA A 244 -10.76 -25.05 -11.50
CA ALA A 244 -9.44 -25.34 -12.04
C ALA A 244 -8.54 -25.98 -10.96
N PRO A 245 -7.91 -27.13 -11.21
CA PRO A 245 -7.04 -27.78 -10.24
C PRO A 245 -5.71 -27.02 -10.08
N SER A 246 -5.01 -27.21 -8.97
CA SER A 246 -3.67 -26.65 -8.76
C SER A 246 -2.59 -27.33 -9.64
N SER A 247 -2.93 -28.46 -10.26
CA SER A 247 -2.07 -29.17 -11.21
C SER A 247 -2.92 -29.67 -12.37
N GLN A 248 -2.44 -29.46 -13.60
CA GLN A 248 -3.09 -29.98 -14.79
C GLN A 248 -2.07 -30.53 -15.79
N LYS A 249 -2.39 -31.72 -16.31
CA LYS A 249 -1.72 -32.30 -17.49
C LYS A 249 -2.66 -32.20 -18.68
N SER A 250 -2.26 -31.45 -19.71
CA SER A 250 -3.07 -31.25 -20.92
C SER A 250 -2.18 -31.01 -22.13
N GLN A 251 -2.49 -31.67 -23.25
CA GLN A 251 -1.84 -31.41 -24.55
C GLN A 251 -0.28 -31.45 -24.50
N GLY A 252 0.28 -32.38 -23.73
CA GLY A 252 1.73 -32.53 -23.56
C GLY A 252 2.37 -31.52 -22.59
N LEU A 253 1.58 -30.69 -21.92
CA LEU A 253 1.99 -29.74 -20.91
C LEU A 253 1.59 -30.25 -19.51
N GLU A 254 2.49 -30.13 -18.55
CA GLU A 254 2.21 -30.30 -17.13
C GLU A 254 2.47 -28.95 -16.44
N ILE A 255 1.42 -28.38 -15.85
CA ILE A 255 1.49 -27.15 -15.07
C ILE A 255 1.17 -27.48 -13.62
N ASN A 256 2.05 -27.08 -12.71
CA ASN A 256 1.88 -27.25 -11.28
C ASN A 256 2.01 -25.88 -10.61
N LEU A 257 0.91 -25.39 -10.04
CA LEU A 257 0.86 -24.29 -9.10
C LEU A 257 1.00 -24.85 -7.69
N GLY A 258 1.91 -24.28 -6.91
CA GLY A 258 2.17 -24.69 -5.54
C GLY A 258 2.72 -23.54 -4.72
N GLY A 259 3.17 -23.87 -3.51
CA GLY A 259 3.55 -22.90 -2.49
C GLY A 259 2.56 -22.91 -1.33
N ASP A 260 2.52 -21.80 -0.60
CA ASP A 260 1.70 -21.65 0.59
C ASP A 260 0.20 -21.63 0.22
N LYS A 261 -0.58 -22.40 0.96
CA LYS A 261 -2.06 -22.41 0.89
C LYS A 261 -2.72 -21.63 2.03
N ASN A 262 -1.91 -21.29 3.04
CA ASN A 262 -2.31 -20.49 4.18
C ASN A 262 -1.30 -19.35 4.27
N ALA A 263 -1.80 -18.13 4.41
CA ALA A 263 -1.01 -16.93 4.61
C ALA A 263 -1.51 -16.17 5.84
N THR A 264 -0.75 -15.18 6.26
CA THR A 264 -1.16 -14.27 7.33
C THR A 264 -0.97 -12.84 6.84
N VAL A 265 -1.92 -11.95 7.15
CA VAL A 265 -1.82 -10.52 6.81
C VAL A 265 -0.47 -9.95 7.23
N GLY A 266 0.19 -9.24 6.31
CA GLY A 266 1.48 -8.60 6.58
C GLY A 266 2.69 -9.54 6.53
N LYS A 267 2.53 -10.83 6.24
CA LYS A 267 3.64 -11.77 5.98
C LYS A 267 3.71 -12.15 4.50
N LEU A 268 4.91 -12.46 4.02
CA LEU A 268 5.10 -12.96 2.66
C LEU A 268 4.67 -14.43 2.58
N ALA A 269 3.77 -14.73 1.65
CA ALA A 269 3.46 -16.07 1.19
C ALA A 269 4.33 -16.44 0.00
N ASN A 270 4.84 -17.67 -0.04
CA ASN A 270 5.65 -18.19 -1.13
C ASN A 270 4.77 -18.88 -2.16
N LEU A 271 4.81 -18.40 -3.40
CA LEU A 271 4.04 -18.93 -4.52
C LEU A 271 4.98 -19.34 -5.64
N ALA A 272 4.70 -20.50 -6.23
CA ALA A 272 5.53 -21.07 -7.26
C ALA A 272 4.69 -21.74 -8.35
N LEU A 273 5.09 -21.49 -9.58
CA LEU A 273 4.58 -22.18 -10.76
C LEU A 273 5.71 -22.99 -11.38
N GLN A 274 5.40 -24.18 -11.85
CA GLN A 274 6.27 -25.02 -12.66
C GLN A 274 5.55 -25.45 -13.93
N VAL A 275 6.21 -25.28 -15.06
CA VAL A 275 5.77 -25.71 -16.38
C VAL A 275 6.77 -26.73 -16.92
N LYS A 276 6.28 -27.91 -17.30
CA LYS A 276 7.09 -29.01 -17.83
C LYS A 276 6.39 -29.69 -19.00
N ASP A 277 7.19 -30.36 -19.83
CA ASP A 277 6.68 -31.29 -20.81
C ASP A 277 6.19 -32.56 -20.11
N ALA A 278 4.93 -32.93 -20.35
CA ALA A 278 4.29 -34.04 -19.64
C ALA A 278 4.88 -35.42 -19.99
N ALA A 279 5.54 -35.56 -21.15
CA ALA A 279 6.11 -36.82 -21.61
C ALA A 279 7.58 -36.99 -21.17
N THR A 280 8.37 -35.92 -21.27
CA THR A 280 9.81 -35.95 -21.03
C THR A 280 10.20 -35.42 -19.65
N GLY A 281 9.30 -34.72 -18.95
CA GLY A 281 9.56 -34.07 -17.68
C GLY A 281 10.50 -32.85 -17.76
N GLN A 282 10.93 -32.47 -18.97
CA GLN A 282 11.84 -31.35 -19.20
C GLN A 282 11.13 -30.00 -18.99
N PRO A 283 11.83 -28.97 -18.52
CA PRO A 283 11.26 -27.64 -18.37
C PRO A 283 10.84 -27.06 -19.72
N ILE A 284 9.72 -26.33 -19.73
CA ILE A 284 9.23 -25.61 -20.90
C ILE A 284 9.37 -24.11 -20.64
N THR A 285 9.99 -23.39 -21.58
CA THR A 285 10.31 -21.95 -21.44
C THR A 285 9.63 -21.07 -22.49
N ASP A 286 9.07 -21.65 -23.54
CA ASP A 286 8.39 -20.98 -24.65
C ASP A 286 6.88 -20.85 -24.44
N VAL A 287 6.49 -20.54 -23.20
CA VAL A 287 5.10 -20.40 -22.76
C VAL A 287 4.90 -19.02 -22.13
N ALA A 288 3.86 -18.33 -22.57
CA ALA A 288 3.40 -17.10 -21.94
C ALA A 288 2.50 -17.43 -20.75
N LEU A 289 2.81 -16.82 -19.61
CA LEU A 289 2.13 -16.95 -18.34
C LEU A 289 1.33 -15.69 -18.04
N GLN A 290 0.09 -15.87 -17.63
CA GLN A 290 -0.76 -14.86 -17.03
C GLN A 290 -1.11 -15.32 -15.62
N VAL A 291 -0.52 -14.67 -14.62
CA VAL A 291 -0.77 -14.96 -13.19
C VAL A 291 -1.66 -13.87 -12.63
N LYS A 292 -2.65 -14.23 -11.83
CA LYS A 292 -3.50 -13.28 -11.10
C LYS A 292 -3.71 -13.75 -9.67
N ALA A 293 -3.68 -12.84 -8.71
CA ALA A 293 -4.22 -13.05 -7.38
C ALA A 293 -5.52 -12.26 -7.25
N ILE A 294 -6.60 -12.95 -6.87
CA ILE A 294 -7.96 -12.42 -6.80
C ILE A 294 -8.50 -12.63 -5.39
N ALA A 295 -8.85 -11.55 -4.69
CA ALA A 295 -9.58 -11.65 -3.42
C ALA A 295 -11.01 -12.15 -3.71
N THR A 296 -11.39 -13.26 -3.09
CA THR A 296 -12.61 -14.00 -3.47
C THR A 296 -13.90 -13.31 -3.04
N GLU A 297 -13.86 -12.55 -1.95
CA GLU A 297 -15.02 -11.86 -1.37
C GLU A 297 -15.66 -10.83 -2.32
N HIS A 298 -14.84 -10.12 -3.08
CA HIS A 298 -15.28 -9.06 -3.99
C HIS A 298 -14.82 -9.24 -5.43
N ASN A 299 -14.23 -10.40 -5.75
CA ASN A 299 -13.62 -10.70 -7.05
C ASN A 299 -12.62 -9.61 -7.49
N LEU A 300 -11.83 -9.11 -6.53
CA LEU A 300 -10.91 -8.00 -6.74
C LEU A 300 -9.53 -8.54 -7.12
N THR A 301 -9.02 -8.19 -8.30
CA THR A 301 -7.64 -8.52 -8.67
C THR A 301 -6.66 -7.64 -7.90
N VAL A 302 -5.84 -8.24 -7.04
CA VAL A 302 -4.84 -7.54 -6.24
C VAL A 302 -3.44 -7.60 -6.87
N PHE A 303 -3.19 -8.62 -7.69
CA PHE A 303 -1.94 -8.80 -8.42
C PHE A 303 -2.21 -9.40 -9.81
N ASP A 304 -1.48 -8.92 -10.83
CA ASP A 304 -1.51 -9.45 -12.19
C ASP A 304 -0.07 -9.40 -12.75
N TYR A 305 0.42 -10.53 -13.27
CA TYR A 305 1.71 -10.61 -13.95
C TYR A 305 1.57 -11.29 -15.30
N LYS A 306 2.26 -10.72 -16.30
CA LYS A 306 2.41 -11.31 -17.63
C LYS A 306 3.89 -11.50 -17.94
N GLY A 307 4.28 -12.72 -18.27
CA GLY A 307 5.66 -12.99 -18.67
C GLY A 307 5.88 -14.43 -19.05
N ILE A 308 7.10 -14.92 -18.85
CA ILE A 308 7.52 -16.28 -19.18
C ILE A 308 8.22 -16.91 -17.97
N PRO A 309 8.30 -18.25 -17.87
CA PRO A 309 9.06 -18.90 -16.82
C PRO A 309 10.59 -18.71 -17.02
N ASP A 310 11.37 -19.07 -16.01
CA ASP A 310 12.82 -19.14 -16.07
C ASP A 310 13.31 -20.35 -16.87
N GLU A 311 14.64 -20.50 -16.99
CA GLU A 311 15.29 -21.60 -17.70
C GLU A 311 14.94 -23.00 -17.13
N GLN A 312 14.48 -23.05 -15.88
CA GLN A 312 14.02 -24.26 -15.21
C GLN A 312 12.50 -24.46 -15.35
N GLY A 313 11.83 -23.67 -16.20
CA GLY A 313 10.39 -23.72 -16.40
C GLY A 313 9.61 -23.25 -15.18
N LYS A 314 10.22 -22.45 -14.29
CA LYS A 314 9.63 -22.00 -13.03
C LYS A 314 9.33 -20.50 -13.04
N LEU A 315 8.35 -20.13 -12.23
CA LEU A 315 8.16 -18.76 -11.76
C LEU A 315 7.98 -18.84 -10.25
N ILE A 316 8.78 -18.10 -9.50
CA ILE A 316 8.67 -18.03 -8.04
C ILE A 316 8.51 -16.56 -7.66
N TRP A 317 7.49 -16.28 -6.85
CA TRP A 317 7.27 -14.97 -6.27
C TRP A 317 6.80 -15.09 -4.83
N LEU A 318 7.06 -14.04 -4.07
CA LEU A 318 6.63 -13.86 -2.70
C LEU A 318 5.69 -12.68 -2.69
N GLU A 319 4.50 -12.88 -2.14
CA GLU A 319 3.44 -11.87 -2.13
C GLU A 319 2.92 -11.73 -0.71
N GLN A 320 2.75 -10.48 -0.27
CA GLN A 320 2.09 -10.19 0.99
C GLN A 320 0.63 -9.84 0.72
N PHE A 321 -0.26 -10.59 1.35
CA PHE A 321 -1.67 -10.24 1.45
C PHE A 321 -1.86 -9.18 2.55
N PHE A 322 -2.69 -8.17 2.25
CA PHE A 322 -2.90 -7.02 3.12
C PHE A 322 -4.29 -7.00 3.76
N ASP A 323 -5.24 -7.79 3.25
CA ASP A 323 -6.54 -8.06 3.86
C ASP A 323 -6.62 -9.52 4.35
N GLY A 324 -7.61 -9.80 5.19
CA GLY A 324 -7.86 -11.15 5.71
C GLY A 324 -8.79 -11.98 4.83
N SER A 325 -9.09 -11.55 3.61
CA SER A 325 -10.03 -12.25 2.74
C SER A 325 -9.31 -13.40 2.04
N PRO A 326 -9.96 -14.56 1.83
CA PRO A 326 -9.37 -15.64 1.05
C PRO A 326 -9.04 -15.17 -0.36
N HIS A 327 -7.95 -15.69 -0.91
CA HIS A 327 -7.48 -15.36 -2.24
C HIS A 327 -7.50 -16.58 -3.15
N LYS A 328 -7.68 -16.34 -4.44
CA LYS A 328 -7.54 -17.32 -5.49
C LYS A 328 -6.41 -16.90 -6.42
N ILE A 329 -5.39 -17.75 -6.52
CA ILE A 329 -4.30 -17.60 -7.48
C ILE A 329 -4.71 -18.33 -8.75
N GLU A 330 -4.90 -17.58 -9.84
CA GLU A 330 -5.21 -18.12 -11.15
C GLU A 330 -4.00 -17.99 -12.07
N VAL A 331 -3.69 -19.06 -12.78
CA VAL A 331 -2.64 -19.05 -13.80
C VAL A 331 -3.19 -19.60 -15.09
N GLU A 332 -3.00 -18.84 -16.17
CA GLU A 332 -3.26 -19.25 -17.53
C GLU A 332 -1.95 -19.29 -18.31
N ALA A 333 -1.69 -20.44 -18.92
CA ALA A 333 -0.55 -20.66 -19.79
C ALA A 333 -1.00 -20.75 -21.25
N THR A 334 -0.31 -20.01 -22.11
CA THR A 334 -0.58 -19.96 -23.55
C THR A 334 0.72 -20.12 -24.34
N PRO A 335 0.69 -20.67 -25.56
CA PRO A 335 1.89 -20.76 -26.39
C PRO A 335 2.41 -19.35 -26.71
N LEU A 336 3.72 -19.15 -26.61
CA LEU A 336 4.34 -17.89 -27.01
C LEU A 336 4.19 -17.70 -28.53
N PRO A 337 3.95 -16.48 -29.04
CA PRO A 337 3.94 -16.23 -30.48
C PRO A 337 5.22 -16.73 -31.16
N GLY A 338 5.09 -17.62 -32.15
CA GLY A 338 6.23 -18.22 -32.85
C GLY A 338 6.86 -19.44 -32.17
N SER A 339 6.30 -19.94 -31.06
CA SER A 339 6.69 -21.24 -30.49
C SER A 339 6.38 -22.38 -31.48
N SER A 340 7.26 -23.38 -31.52
CA SER A 340 7.04 -24.63 -32.25
C SER A 340 5.94 -25.49 -31.61
N ARG A 341 5.66 -25.27 -30.32
CA ARG A 341 4.60 -25.94 -29.56
C ARG A 341 3.33 -25.09 -29.61
N GLN A 342 2.26 -25.67 -30.14
CA GLN A 342 0.95 -25.03 -30.18
C GLN A 342 -0.02 -25.85 -29.33
N PHE A 343 -0.74 -25.19 -28.43
CA PHE A 343 -1.71 -25.79 -27.53
C PHE A 343 -2.79 -24.75 -27.14
N ALA A 344 -3.97 -25.23 -26.77
CA ALA A 344 -5.04 -24.38 -26.24
C ALA A 344 -4.69 -23.89 -24.82
N PRO A 345 -5.15 -22.70 -24.40
CA PRO A 345 -4.84 -22.17 -23.07
C PRO A 345 -5.13 -23.18 -21.95
N VAL A 346 -4.14 -23.41 -21.07
CA VAL A 346 -4.26 -24.31 -19.92
C VAL A 346 -4.36 -23.47 -18.65
N LYS A 347 -5.32 -23.78 -17.79
CA LYS A 347 -5.68 -22.98 -16.61
C LYS A 347 -5.54 -23.80 -15.35
N VAL A 348 -4.77 -23.31 -14.38
CA VAL A 348 -4.67 -23.89 -13.04
C VAL A 348 -5.03 -22.84 -12.00
N ALA A 349 -5.54 -23.26 -10.85
CA ALA A 349 -5.84 -22.36 -9.76
C ALA A 349 -5.54 -22.99 -8.39
N GLN A 350 -5.26 -22.14 -7.42
CA GLN A 350 -5.07 -22.52 -6.02
C GLN A 350 -5.72 -21.46 -5.11
N GLU A 351 -6.46 -21.91 -4.12
CA GLU A 351 -6.95 -21.05 -3.05
C GLU A 351 -5.87 -20.88 -1.97
N VAL A 352 -5.81 -19.67 -1.43
CA VAL A 352 -4.95 -19.29 -0.33
C VAL A 352 -5.83 -18.67 0.75
N GLU A 353 -5.98 -19.38 1.86
CA GLU A 353 -6.65 -18.83 3.04
C GLU A 353 -5.74 -17.82 3.72
N VAL A 354 -6.28 -16.65 4.09
CA VAL A 354 -5.49 -15.58 4.71
C VAL A 354 -6.01 -15.32 6.11
N GLU A 355 -5.16 -15.51 7.11
CA GLU A 355 -5.47 -15.20 8.49
C GLU A 355 -5.39 -13.67 8.70
N ALA A 356 -6.53 -13.07 9.04
CA ALA A 356 -6.63 -11.67 9.43
C ALA A 356 -5.86 -11.40 10.73
N ILE A 357 -5.16 -10.27 10.81
CA ILE A 357 -4.59 -9.79 12.08
C ILE A 357 -5.25 -8.46 12.45
N ALA A 358 -5.80 -8.40 13.67
CA ALA A 358 -6.36 -7.18 14.22
C ALA A 358 -5.30 -6.08 14.40
N PRO A 359 -5.64 -4.79 14.17
CA PRO A 359 -4.74 -3.69 14.44
C PRO A 359 -4.24 -3.70 15.90
N PRO A 360 -2.93 -3.47 16.16
CA PRO A 360 -2.39 -3.47 17.52
C PRO A 360 -3.11 -2.49 18.44
N ILE A 361 -3.37 -2.90 19.70
CA ILE A 361 -4.17 -2.11 20.66
C ILE A 361 -3.64 -0.69 20.86
N TYR A 362 -2.32 -0.50 20.85
CA TYR A 362 -1.71 0.80 21.06
C TYR A 362 -2.03 1.80 19.92
N ILE A 363 -2.27 1.32 18.69
CA ILE A 363 -2.73 2.17 17.57
C ILE A 363 -4.15 2.67 17.84
N ARG A 364 -5.02 1.80 18.36
CA ARG A 364 -6.38 2.17 18.76
C ARG A 364 -6.35 3.23 19.89
N LEU A 365 -5.44 3.07 20.85
CA LEU A 365 -5.25 4.04 21.94
C LEU A 365 -4.76 5.42 21.45
N ILE A 366 -3.91 5.46 20.42
CA ILE A 366 -3.46 6.73 19.81
C ILE A 366 -4.63 7.44 19.13
N GLY A 367 -5.47 6.72 18.39
CA GLY A 367 -6.70 7.28 17.80
C GLY A 367 -7.65 7.85 18.87
N LEU A 368 -7.88 7.07 19.94
CA LEU A 368 -8.68 7.50 21.09
C LEU A 368 -8.10 8.76 21.75
N PHE A 369 -6.77 8.82 21.90
CA PHE A 369 -6.09 10.01 22.43
C PHE A 369 -6.36 11.24 21.57
N TYR A 370 -6.24 11.15 20.24
CA TYR A 370 -6.52 12.29 19.36
C TYR A 370 -7.96 12.77 19.46
N PHE A 371 -8.94 11.87 19.42
CA PHE A 371 -10.35 12.25 19.55
C PHE A 371 -10.65 12.89 20.91
N THR A 372 -10.09 12.34 21.99
CA THR A 372 -10.23 12.91 23.33
C THR A 372 -9.55 14.28 23.43
N ALA A 373 -8.38 14.45 22.82
CA ALA A 373 -7.66 15.72 22.81
C ALA A 373 -8.46 16.82 22.10
N PHE A 374 -9.11 16.54 20.96
CA PHE A 374 -9.98 17.51 20.30
C PHE A 374 -11.12 17.98 21.21
N VAL A 375 -11.81 17.05 21.87
CA VAL A 375 -12.88 17.39 22.83
C VAL A 375 -12.33 18.19 24.01
N GLY A 376 -11.21 17.76 24.59
CA GLY A 376 -10.56 18.43 25.73
C GLY A 376 -10.10 19.86 25.39
N ILE A 377 -9.54 20.09 24.21
CA ILE A 377 -9.17 21.42 23.71
C ILE A 377 -10.41 22.30 23.58
N GLY A 378 -11.48 21.79 22.96
CA GLY A 378 -12.76 22.50 22.87
C GLY A 378 -13.27 22.90 24.26
N MET A 379 -13.29 21.96 25.19
CA MET A 379 -13.75 22.19 26.57
C MET A 379 -12.92 23.26 27.30
N ALA A 380 -11.59 23.20 27.18
CA ALA A 380 -10.72 24.22 27.75
C ALA A 380 -11.03 25.61 27.19
N ILE A 381 -11.25 25.73 25.88
CA ILE A 381 -11.65 26.99 25.24
C ILE A 381 -13.00 27.48 25.80
N GLY A 382 -14.00 26.61 25.90
CA GLY A 382 -15.32 26.95 26.45
C GLY A 382 -15.25 27.47 27.89
N LEU A 383 -14.47 26.80 28.74
CA LEU A 383 -14.23 27.22 30.13
C LEU A 383 -13.49 28.56 30.21
N LEU A 384 -12.47 28.77 29.38
CA LEU A 384 -11.71 30.02 29.32
C LEU A 384 -12.59 31.20 28.89
N ILE A 385 -13.49 31.00 27.93
CA ILE A 385 -14.43 32.05 27.51
C ILE A 385 -15.36 32.45 28.66
N GLN A 386 -15.92 31.46 29.38
CA GLN A 386 -16.76 31.75 30.55
C GLN A 386 -15.99 32.43 31.68
N HIS A 387 -14.76 32.01 31.94
CA HIS A 387 -13.93 32.63 32.97
C HIS A 387 -13.66 34.11 32.67
N ARG A 388 -13.40 34.46 31.41
CA ARG A 388 -13.19 35.86 30.97
C ARG A 388 -14.45 36.71 30.97
N ARG A 389 -15.64 36.10 30.94
CA ARG A 389 -16.92 36.82 31.00
C ARG A 389 -17.29 37.30 32.40
N LYS A 390 -16.60 36.82 33.45
CA LYS A 390 -16.79 37.35 34.80
C LYS A 390 -16.35 38.82 34.82
N PRO A 391 -17.25 39.77 35.12
CA PRO A 391 -16.83 41.13 35.38
C PRO A 391 -15.92 41.10 36.61
N GLN A 392 -14.73 41.70 36.51
CA GLN A 392 -13.93 42.05 37.67
C GLN A 392 -14.85 42.87 38.58
N ALA A 393 -15.23 42.30 39.73
CA ALA A 393 -15.99 43.04 40.73
C ALA A 393 -15.19 44.32 41.03
N ARG A 394 -15.77 45.48 40.69
CA ARG A 394 -15.23 46.77 41.12
C ARG A 394 -15.20 46.71 42.65
N THR A 395 -14.01 46.56 43.20
CA THR A 395 -13.73 46.86 44.60
C THR A 395 -14.01 48.35 44.79
N ASN A 396 -15.12 48.66 45.45
CA ASN A 396 -15.39 49.98 46.00
C ASN A 396 -14.48 50.25 47.20
#